data_AF-A0A7C7GLI9-F1
#
_entry.id   AF-A0A7C7GLI9-F1
#
_cell.length_a   1.000
_cell.length_b   1.000
_cell.length_c   1.000
_cell.angle_alpha   90.00
_cell.angle_beta   90.00
_cell.angle_gamma   90.00
#
_symmetry.space_group_name_H-M   'P 1'
#
loop_
_entity.id
_entity.type
_entity.pdbx_description
1 polymer ?
#
loop_
_entity_poly.entity_id
_entity_poly.type
_entity_poly.pdbx_seq_one_letter_code
_entity_poly.pdbx_strand_id
1 'polypeptide(L)'
;MSGIFDSIRLTQPPTIYSRRLSHYIDFALQKNGYKYLRREISSVLFLEETIDDNLSKFKSTHRTAVRKAEKSGIVVRQSEDFEKFYYILKKNLSIRHNVSPTHTLTELLHLKELFPDKIYLFSAYMEDKMVAGVVNFIATDNVVLAFYISHDEDFQEARPINLLFYKVFEWAIQEKFRV
;
A
#
# COMPACT_ATOMS: atom_id res chain seq x y z
N MET A 1 29.12 -8.21 25.68
CA MET A 1 29.66 -7.06 24.94
C MET A 1 28.50 -6.16 24.58
N SER A 2 28.31 -5.06 25.31
CA SER A 2 27.31 -4.05 24.93
C SER A 2 27.82 -3.34 23.68
N GLY A 3 27.10 -3.46 22.56
CA GLY A 3 27.42 -2.70 21.35
C GLY A 3 27.40 -1.21 21.66
N ILE A 4 28.51 -0.52 21.37
CA ILE A 4 28.57 0.94 21.44
C ILE A 4 27.82 1.45 20.20
N PHE A 5 26.73 2.17 20.40
CA PHE A 5 25.99 2.80 19.30
C PHE A 5 26.56 4.21 19.04
N ASP A 6 26.96 4.50 17.80
CA ASP A 6 27.56 5.80 17.45
C ASP A 6 26.51 6.91 17.19
N SER A 7 25.30 6.53 16.78
CA SER A 7 24.19 7.48 16.55
C SER A 7 22.83 6.79 16.54
N ILE A 8 21.77 7.57 16.79
CA ILE A 8 20.37 7.13 16.69
C ILE A 8 19.70 7.90 15.56
N ARG A 9 19.01 7.19 14.67
CA ARG A 9 18.16 7.78 13.62
C ARG A 9 16.72 7.34 13.83
N LEU A 10 15.79 8.29 13.85
CA LEU A 10 14.36 8.02 13.92
C LEU A 10 13.65 8.53 12.65
N THR A 11 12.78 7.68 12.10
CA THR A 11 11.76 8.08 11.12
C THR A 11 10.41 8.01 11.81
N GLN A 12 9.72 9.15 11.91
CA GLN A 12 8.36 9.21 12.47
C GLN A 12 7.36 8.61 11.46
N PRO A 13 6.34 7.88 11.90
CA PRO A 13 5.25 7.49 11.02
C PRO A 13 4.45 8.71 10.54
N PRO A 14 3.67 8.58 9.45
CA PRO A 14 2.71 9.60 9.04
C PRO A 14 1.79 10.01 10.19
N THR A 15 1.56 11.32 10.35
CA THR A 15 0.75 11.87 11.46
C THR A 15 -0.68 11.36 11.48
N ILE A 16 -1.21 10.91 10.33
CA ILE A 16 -2.53 10.30 10.17
C ILE A 16 -2.66 8.94 10.89
N TYR A 17 -1.55 8.28 11.27
CA TYR A 17 -1.59 7.10 12.15
C TYR A 17 -1.76 7.47 13.63
N SER A 18 -1.58 8.73 14.00
CA SER A 18 -1.67 9.15 15.39
C SER A 18 -3.13 9.28 15.83
N ARG A 19 -3.52 8.54 16.88
CA ARG A 19 -4.84 8.72 17.54
C ARG A 19 -5.05 10.14 18.05
N ARG A 20 -3.97 10.81 18.48
CA ARG A 20 -3.97 12.22 18.89
C ARG A 20 -2.74 12.89 18.33
N LEU A 21 -2.93 13.98 17.59
CA LEU A 21 -1.83 14.80 17.11
C LEU A 21 -1.04 15.36 18.29
N SER A 22 0.29 15.26 18.20
CA SER A 22 1.21 15.69 19.24
C SER A 22 2.53 16.10 18.60
N HIS A 23 3.08 17.21 19.06
CA HIS A 23 4.41 17.70 18.67
C HIS A 23 5.47 17.42 19.73
N TYR A 24 5.13 16.66 20.79
CA TYR A 24 6.05 16.45 21.91
C TYR A 24 7.30 15.66 21.53
N ILE A 25 7.18 14.67 20.64
CA ILE A 25 8.34 13.91 20.18
C ILE A 25 9.27 14.81 19.35
N ASP A 26 8.74 15.57 18.40
CA ASP A 26 9.53 16.52 17.61
C ASP A 26 10.26 17.53 18.50
N PHE A 27 9.54 18.11 19.46
CA PHE A 27 10.10 19.03 20.45
C PHE A 27 11.19 18.38 21.30
N ALA A 28 10.95 17.17 21.82
CA ALA A 28 11.91 16.46 22.64
C ALA A 28 13.19 16.10 21.87
N LEU A 29 13.05 15.63 20.62
CA LEU A 29 14.19 15.33 19.76
C LEU A 29 15.01 16.59 19.48
N GLN A 30 14.36 17.69 19.10
CA GLN A 30 15.04 18.96 18.86
C GLN A 30 15.77 19.47 20.11
N LYS A 31 15.12 19.41 21.28
CA LYS A 31 15.72 19.84 22.56
C LYS A 31 16.94 18.99 22.97
N ASN A 32 16.99 17.73 22.55
CA ASN A 32 18.10 16.80 22.81
C ASN A 32 19.14 16.74 21.69
N GLY A 33 19.18 17.75 20.81
CA GLY A 33 20.23 17.90 19.81
C GLY A 33 20.10 17.00 18.58
N TYR A 34 18.95 16.34 18.39
CA TYR A 34 18.66 15.65 17.12
C TYR A 34 18.60 16.68 16.00
N LYS A 35 19.16 16.31 14.84
CA LYS A 35 19.15 17.14 13.64
C LYS A 35 18.17 16.57 12.62
N TYR A 36 17.48 17.47 11.95
CA TYR A 36 16.62 17.12 10.84
C TYR A 36 17.45 16.57 9.68
N LEU A 37 17.23 15.31 9.32
CA LEU A 37 17.99 14.66 8.25
C LEU A 37 17.29 14.78 6.89
N ARG A 38 15.99 14.46 6.82
CA ARG A 38 15.20 14.49 5.58
C ARG A 38 13.71 14.66 5.85
N ARG A 39 12.98 15.14 4.83
CA ARG A 39 11.51 15.12 4.78
C ARG A 39 11.04 13.98 3.89
N GLU A 40 10.13 13.16 4.39
CA GLU A 40 9.35 12.25 3.56
C GLU A 40 7.94 12.82 3.39
N ILE A 41 7.32 12.55 2.24
CA ILE A 41 5.96 13.00 1.93
C ILE A 41 5.14 11.74 1.67
N SER A 42 3.98 11.66 2.31
CA SER A 42 3.00 10.59 2.07
C SER A 42 1.84 11.14 1.24
N SER A 43 1.40 10.36 0.26
CA SER A 43 0.12 10.59 -0.41
C SER A 43 -0.99 9.99 0.43
N VAL A 44 -2.02 10.77 0.74
CA VAL A 44 -3.14 10.35 1.61
C VAL A 44 -4.44 10.60 0.87
N LEU A 45 -5.31 9.60 0.87
CA LEU A 45 -6.68 9.69 0.38
C LEU A 45 -7.62 9.61 1.58
N PHE A 46 -8.51 10.59 1.74
CA PHE A 46 -9.62 10.45 2.69
C PHE A 46 -10.79 9.80 1.96
N LEU A 47 -11.29 8.70 2.51
CA LEU A 47 -12.40 7.94 1.94
C LEU A 47 -13.74 8.59 2.31
N GLU A 48 -14.61 8.70 1.31
CA GLU A 48 -16.00 9.12 1.49
C GLU A 48 -16.87 7.95 1.96
N GLU A 49 -18.14 8.23 2.27
CA GLU A 49 -19.09 7.21 2.71
C GLU A 49 -19.49 6.24 1.59
N THR A 50 -19.40 6.68 0.34
CA THR A 50 -19.73 5.85 -0.83
C THR A 50 -18.59 5.83 -1.85
N ILE A 51 -18.53 4.76 -2.63
CA ILE A 51 -17.54 4.63 -3.71
C ILE A 51 -17.75 5.70 -4.79
N ASP A 52 -18.99 6.09 -5.07
CA ASP A 52 -19.31 7.11 -6.08
C ASP A 52 -18.87 8.50 -5.64
N ASP A 53 -19.10 8.86 -4.39
CA ASP A 53 -18.61 10.11 -3.80
C ASP A 53 -17.09 10.15 -3.80
N ASN A 54 -16.45 9.04 -3.42
CA ASN A 54 -15.00 8.94 -3.46
C ASN A 54 -14.49 9.14 -4.89
N LEU A 55 -15.05 8.41 -5.88
CA LEU A 55 -14.67 8.54 -7.28
C LEU A 55 -14.96 9.92 -7.86
N SER A 56 -15.97 10.66 -7.38
CA SER A 56 -16.28 12.03 -7.82
C SER A 56 -15.05 12.96 -7.72
N LYS A 57 -14.19 12.72 -6.72
CA LYS A 57 -12.94 13.46 -6.48
C LYS A 57 -11.79 13.06 -7.41
N PHE A 58 -11.92 11.97 -8.15
CA PHE A 58 -10.91 11.50 -9.09
C PHE A 58 -11.14 12.08 -10.48
N LYS A 59 -10.05 12.21 -11.25
CA LYS A 59 -10.12 12.54 -12.67
C LYS A 59 -11.02 11.54 -13.41
N SER A 60 -11.80 12.02 -14.36
CA SER A 60 -12.69 11.18 -15.20
C SER A 60 -11.93 10.03 -15.88
N THR A 61 -10.64 10.23 -16.20
CA THR A 61 -9.75 9.20 -16.75
C THR A 61 -9.61 7.97 -15.86
N HIS A 62 -9.69 8.10 -14.54
CA HIS A 62 -9.67 6.95 -13.63
C HIS A 62 -10.90 6.06 -13.85
N ARG A 63 -12.11 6.65 -13.89
CA ARG A 63 -13.36 5.91 -14.18
C ARG A 63 -13.32 5.22 -15.54
N THR A 64 -12.79 5.90 -16.55
CA THR A 64 -12.62 5.29 -17.89
C THR A 64 -11.64 4.11 -17.85
N ALA A 65 -10.55 4.21 -17.10
CA ALA A 65 -9.57 3.14 -16.94
C ALA A 65 -10.13 1.93 -16.18
N VAL A 66 -10.95 2.14 -15.14
CA VAL A 66 -11.67 1.07 -14.43
C VAL A 66 -12.57 0.30 -15.41
N ARG A 67 -13.42 1.00 -16.16
CA ARG A 67 -14.29 0.38 -17.17
C ARG A 67 -13.51 -0.32 -18.28
N LYS A 68 -12.34 0.22 -18.67
CA LYS A 68 -11.46 -0.43 -19.64
C LYS A 68 -10.96 -1.77 -19.10
N ALA A 69 -10.48 -1.81 -17.86
CA ALA A 69 -9.99 -3.03 -17.23
C ALA A 69 -11.06 -4.11 -17.14
N GLU A 70 -12.27 -3.75 -16.70
CA GLU A 70 -13.41 -4.67 -16.64
C GLU A 70 -13.74 -5.23 -18.04
N LYS A 71 -13.85 -4.35 -19.04
CA LYS A 71 -14.11 -4.76 -20.44
C LYS A 71 -13.00 -5.62 -21.04
N SER A 72 -11.76 -5.44 -20.57
CA SER A 72 -10.63 -6.26 -20.98
C SER A 72 -10.62 -7.64 -20.30
N GLY A 73 -11.57 -7.96 -19.42
CA GLY A 73 -11.67 -9.25 -18.75
C GLY A 73 -10.90 -9.33 -17.43
N ILE A 74 -10.42 -8.21 -16.89
CA ILE A 74 -9.75 -8.20 -15.59
C ILE A 74 -10.77 -8.43 -14.48
N VAL A 75 -10.46 -9.38 -13.59
CA VAL A 75 -11.23 -9.64 -12.36
C VAL A 75 -10.34 -9.40 -11.15
N VAL A 76 -10.83 -8.62 -10.19
CA VAL A 76 -10.12 -8.36 -8.93
C VAL A 76 -10.79 -9.10 -7.79
N ARG A 77 -9.97 -9.75 -6.94
CA ARG A 77 -10.40 -10.47 -5.74
C ARG A 77 -9.32 -10.43 -4.67
N GLN A 78 -9.71 -10.69 -3.42
CA GLN A 78 -8.73 -11.02 -2.39
C GLN A 78 -8.04 -12.35 -2.73
N SER A 79 -6.78 -12.48 -2.36
CA SER A 79 -5.92 -13.61 -2.69
C SER A 79 -4.99 -13.91 -1.54
N GLU A 80 -4.70 -15.20 -1.32
CA GLU A 80 -3.65 -15.65 -0.38
C GLU A 80 -2.37 -16.08 -1.13
N ASP A 81 -2.34 -15.90 -2.46
CA ASP A 81 -1.19 -16.23 -3.30
C ASP A 81 -0.13 -15.12 -3.28
N PHE A 82 0.50 -14.93 -2.11
CA PHE A 82 1.57 -13.96 -1.90
C PHE A 82 2.82 -14.28 -2.73
N GLU A 83 3.08 -15.56 -3.01
CA GLU A 83 4.23 -15.99 -3.79
C GLU A 83 4.15 -15.47 -5.25
N LYS A 84 3.02 -15.67 -5.92
CA LYS A 84 2.83 -15.13 -7.28
C LYS A 84 2.91 -13.62 -7.31
N PHE A 85 2.30 -12.94 -6.34
CA PHE A 85 2.41 -11.48 -6.25
C PHE A 85 3.87 -11.04 -6.04
N TYR A 86 4.59 -11.69 -5.14
CA TYR A 86 5.96 -11.35 -4.80
C TYR A 86 6.90 -11.52 -6.00
N TYR A 87 6.66 -12.51 -6.86
CA TYR A 87 7.40 -12.64 -8.12
C TYR A 87 7.23 -11.41 -9.03
N ILE A 88 6.00 -10.92 -9.21
CA ILE A 88 5.72 -9.69 -9.98
C ILE A 88 6.39 -8.48 -9.32
N LEU A 89 6.28 -8.34 -8.00
CA LEU A 89 6.90 -7.26 -7.22
C LEU A 89 8.42 -7.24 -7.40
N LYS A 90 9.09 -8.38 -7.21
CA LYS A 90 10.54 -8.50 -7.31
C LYS A 90 11.04 -8.21 -8.72
N LYS A 91 10.37 -8.76 -9.75
CA LYS A 91 10.69 -8.49 -11.17
C LYS A 91 10.67 -6.99 -11.44
N ASN A 92 9.61 -6.30 -11.03
CA ASN A 92 9.46 -4.87 -11.31
C ASN A 92 10.46 -3.98 -10.56
N LEU A 93 10.70 -4.24 -9.27
CA LEU A 93 11.69 -3.48 -8.51
C LEU A 93 13.10 -3.66 -9.07
N SER A 94 13.44 -4.86 -9.53
CA SER A 94 14.70 -5.14 -10.21
C SER A 94 14.82 -4.35 -11.52
N ILE A 95 13.78 -4.36 -12.37
CA ILE A 95 13.81 -3.68 -13.68
C ILE A 95 13.83 -2.15 -13.52
N ARG A 96 12.99 -1.59 -12.64
CA ARG A 96 12.79 -0.14 -12.55
C ARG A 96 13.79 0.58 -11.66
N HIS A 97 14.28 -0.10 -10.63
CA HIS A 97 15.04 0.55 -9.55
C HIS A 97 16.33 -0.19 -9.18
N ASN A 98 16.56 -1.40 -9.71
CA ASN A 98 17.67 -2.27 -9.35
C ASN A 98 17.78 -2.50 -7.83
N VAL A 99 16.63 -2.62 -7.16
CA VAL A 99 16.53 -2.89 -5.71
C VAL A 99 15.68 -4.13 -5.43
N SER A 100 15.80 -4.67 -4.22
CA SER A 100 14.94 -5.72 -3.70
C SER A 100 13.81 -5.15 -2.84
N PRO A 101 12.67 -5.86 -2.70
CA PRO A 101 11.66 -5.49 -1.72
C PRO A 101 12.24 -5.43 -0.30
N THR A 102 11.71 -4.53 0.54
CA THR A 102 12.14 -4.37 1.95
C THR A 102 12.02 -5.67 2.75
N HIS A 103 10.94 -6.43 2.53
CA HIS A 103 10.74 -7.75 3.13
C HIS A 103 11.02 -8.82 2.08
N THR A 104 11.72 -9.87 2.47
CA THR A 104 11.74 -11.14 1.74
C THR A 104 10.34 -11.76 1.71
N LEU A 105 10.11 -12.73 0.81
CA LEU A 105 8.84 -13.46 0.78
C LEU A 105 8.56 -14.16 2.12
N THR A 106 9.58 -14.79 2.72
CA THR A 106 9.46 -15.44 4.03
C THR A 106 9.05 -14.46 5.12
N GLU A 107 9.65 -13.28 5.17
CA GLU A 107 9.27 -12.24 6.15
C GLU A 107 7.85 -11.73 5.90
N LEU A 108 7.44 -11.53 4.64
CA LEU A 108 6.09 -11.08 4.32
C LEU A 108 5.03 -12.13 4.71
N LEU A 109 5.29 -13.41 4.45
CA LEU A 109 4.43 -14.51 4.88
C LEU A 109 4.38 -14.61 6.41
N HIS A 110 5.53 -14.46 7.09
CA HIS A 110 5.59 -14.47 8.54
C HIS A 110 4.79 -13.30 9.15
N LEU A 111 4.85 -12.11 8.56
CA LEU A 111 4.01 -10.98 8.98
C LEU A 111 2.52 -11.28 8.80
N LYS A 112 2.13 -11.90 7.67
CA LYS A 112 0.73 -12.31 7.43
C LYS A 112 0.27 -13.35 8.46
N GLU A 113 1.13 -14.28 8.85
CA GLU A 113 0.83 -15.26 9.91
C GLU A 113 0.64 -14.59 11.28
N LEU A 114 1.50 -13.62 11.62
CA LEU A 114 1.40 -12.89 12.88
C LEU A 114 0.19 -11.95 12.93
N PHE A 115 -0.20 -11.39 11.78
CA PHE A 115 -1.27 -10.40 11.67
C PHE A 115 -2.28 -10.75 10.55
N PRO A 116 -3.00 -11.88 10.66
CA PRO A 116 -3.84 -12.40 9.60
C PRO A 116 -4.95 -11.43 9.19
N ASP A 117 -5.49 -10.68 10.15
CA ASP A 117 -6.57 -9.71 9.97
C ASP A 117 -6.08 -8.27 9.75
N LYS A 118 -4.77 -8.08 9.52
CA LYS A 118 -4.20 -6.75 9.24
C LYS A 118 -3.47 -6.68 7.91
N ILE A 119 -3.28 -7.80 7.23
CA ILE A 119 -2.54 -7.85 5.96
C ILE A 119 -3.39 -8.54 4.90
N TYR A 120 -3.79 -7.78 3.88
CA TYR A 120 -4.67 -8.25 2.81
C TYR A 120 -4.03 -8.05 1.45
N LEU A 121 -3.91 -9.12 0.68
CA LEU A 121 -3.52 -9.06 -0.72
C LEU A 121 -4.80 -9.01 -1.58
N PHE A 122 -4.93 -7.94 -2.35
CA PHE A 122 -5.85 -7.89 -3.48
C PHE A 122 -5.07 -8.15 -4.76
N SER A 123 -5.63 -8.98 -5.65
CA SER A 123 -4.99 -9.36 -6.89
C SER A 123 -5.94 -9.17 -8.08
N ALA A 124 -5.41 -8.65 -9.17
CA ALA A 124 -6.07 -8.57 -10.46
C ALA A 124 -5.65 -9.78 -11.31
N TYR A 125 -6.63 -10.45 -11.91
CA TYR A 125 -6.45 -11.61 -12.76
C TYR A 125 -6.94 -11.31 -14.17
N MET A 126 -6.17 -11.73 -15.17
CA MET A 126 -6.66 -11.93 -16.53
C MET A 126 -6.79 -13.42 -16.74
N GLU A 127 -8.01 -13.92 -16.89
CA GLU A 127 -8.31 -15.36 -16.80
C GLU A 127 -7.75 -15.94 -15.48
N ASP A 128 -6.83 -16.90 -15.55
CA ASP A 128 -6.19 -17.51 -14.38
C ASP A 128 -4.84 -16.89 -14.02
N LYS A 129 -4.33 -15.95 -14.83
CA LYS A 129 -3.03 -15.32 -14.60
C LYS A 129 -3.19 -14.10 -13.69
N MET A 130 -2.46 -14.08 -12.58
CA MET A 130 -2.30 -12.87 -11.77
C MET A 130 -1.47 -11.85 -12.57
N VAL A 131 -2.04 -10.68 -12.81
CA VAL A 131 -1.42 -9.60 -13.58
C VAL A 131 -1.17 -8.34 -12.75
N ALA A 132 -1.76 -8.23 -11.56
CA ALA A 132 -1.41 -7.19 -10.60
C ALA A 132 -1.74 -7.61 -9.18
N GLY A 133 -1.14 -6.92 -8.21
CA GLY A 133 -1.53 -7.04 -6.82
C GLY A 133 -1.16 -5.83 -5.98
N VAL A 134 -1.84 -5.74 -4.85
CA VAL A 134 -1.57 -4.76 -3.80
C VAL A 134 -1.68 -5.44 -2.44
N VAL A 135 -0.61 -5.35 -1.65
CA VAL A 135 -0.60 -5.77 -0.24
C VAL A 135 -0.93 -4.56 0.60
N ASN A 136 -2.05 -4.63 1.29
CA ASN A 136 -2.57 -3.61 2.17
C ASN A 136 -2.29 -3.98 3.62
N PHE A 137 -1.80 -3.02 4.40
CA PHE A 137 -1.59 -3.13 5.84
C PHE A 137 -2.59 -2.23 6.55
N ILE A 138 -3.38 -2.77 7.47
CA ILE A 138 -4.19 -1.96 8.38
C ILE A 138 -3.24 -1.39 9.44
N ALA A 139 -2.84 -0.13 9.25
CA ALA A 139 -1.87 0.55 10.10
C ALA A 139 -2.49 1.00 11.43
N THR A 140 -3.77 1.35 11.41
CA THR A 140 -4.59 1.68 12.59
C THR A 140 -6.03 1.27 12.34
N ASP A 141 -6.91 1.45 13.32
CA ASP A 141 -8.34 1.15 13.18
C ASP A 141 -9.04 1.99 12.09
N ASN A 142 -8.43 3.08 11.62
CA ASN A 142 -9.02 3.97 10.62
C ASN A 142 -8.23 4.06 9.30
N VAL A 143 -7.04 3.45 9.23
CA VAL A 143 -6.08 3.72 8.15
C VAL A 143 -5.57 2.43 7.51
N VAL A 144 -5.73 2.36 6.19
CA VAL A 144 -5.16 1.31 5.33
C VAL A 144 -3.97 1.86 4.55
N LEU A 145 -2.84 1.16 4.64
CA LEU A 145 -1.63 1.45 3.89
C LEU A 145 -1.48 0.47 2.73
N ALA A 146 -1.63 0.95 1.50
CA ALA A 146 -1.24 0.21 0.30
C ALA A 146 0.31 0.16 0.22
N PHE A 147 0.91 -0.91 0.74
CA PHE A 147 2.36 -0.98 0.98
C PHE A 147 3.15 -1.48 -0.22
N TYR A 148 2.77 -2.63 -0.77
CA TYR A 148 3.35 -3.15 -2.00
C TYR A 148 2.33 -3.07 -3.11
N ILE A 149 2.66 -2.38 -4.20
CA ILE A 149 1.82 -2.23 -5.38
C ILE A 149 2.65 -2.64 -6.58
N SER A 150 2.20 -3.63 -7.35
CA SER A 150 2.92 -4.07 -8.54
C SER A 150 1.98 -4.68 -9.58
N HIS A 151 2.37 -4.63 -10.85
CA HIS A 151 1.65 -5.26 -11.96
C HIS A 151 2.60 -5.78 -13.01
N ASP A 152 2.18 -6.80 -13.76
CA ASP A 152 2.88 -7.25 -14.95
C ASP A 152 2.80 -6.16 -16.03
N GLU A 153 3.95 -5.63 -16.45
CA GLU A 153 4.02 -4.48 -17.38
C GLU A 153 3.39 -4.81 -18.74
N ASP A 154 3.44 -6.08 -19.14
CA ASP A 154 2.82 -6.59 -20.37
C ASP A 154 1.29 -6.36 -20.39
N PHE A 155 0.67 -6.19 -19.23
CA PHE A 155 -0.77 -5.98 -19.05
C PHE A 155 -1.13 -4.53 -18.67
N GLN A 156 -0.16 -3.60 -18.68
CA GLN A 156 -0.39 -2.21 -18.27
C GLN A 156 -1.53 -1.54 -19.06
N GLU A 157 -1.66 -1.86 -20.36
CA GLU A 157 -2.69 -1.29 -21.21
C GLU A 157 -4.11 -1.72 -20.84
N ALA A 158 -4.27 -2.88 -20.19
CA ALA A 158 -5.54 -3.32 -19.62
C ALA A 158 -5.90 -2.55 -18.33
N ARG A 159 -5.02 -1.66 -17.82
CA ARG A 159 -5.26 -0.84 -16.62
C ARG A 159 -5.62 -1.62 -15.34
N PRO A 160 -4.95 -2.75 -15.03
CA PRO A 160 -5.33 -3.59 -13.88
C PRO A 160 -5.24 -2.85 -12.54
N ILE A 161 -4.25 -1.96 -12.38
CA ILE A 161 -4.07 -1.17 -11.16
C ILE A 161 -5.26 -0.23 -10.87
N ASN A 162 -5.90 0.33 -11.90
CA ASN A 162 -7.04 1.23 -11.70
C ASN A 162 -8.24 0.47 -11.10
N LEU A 163 -8.58 -0.68 -11.66
CA LEU A 163 -9.64 -1.53 -11.14
C LEU A 163 -9.29 -2.11 -9.76
N LEU A 164 -8.01 -2.44 -9.55
CA LEU A 164 -7.50 -2.91 -8.26
C LEU A 164 -7.73 -1.88 -7.16
N PHE A 165 -7.36 -0.62 -7.38
CA PHE A 165 -7.60 0.44 -6.40
C PHE A 165 -9.09 0.77 -6.22
N TYR A 166 -9.88 0.74 -7.29
CA TYR A 166 -11.33 0.87 -7.18
C TYR A 166 -11.91 -0.16 -6.20
N LYS A 167 -11.50 -1.44 -6.31
CA LYS A 167 -11.93 -2.51 -5.39
C LYS A 167 -11.34 -2.40 -3.99
N VAL A 168 -10.11 -1.92 -3.83
CA VAL A 168 -9.55 -1.62 -2.51
C VAL A 168 -10.31 -0.50 -1.81
N PHE A 169 -10.69 0.56 -2.53
CA PHE A 169 -11.49 1.65 -1.94
C PHE A 169 -12.88 1.17 -1.56
N GLU A 170 -13.53 0.39 -2.43
CA GLU A 170 -14.84 -0.21 -2.15
C GLU A 170 -14.80 -1.06 -0.87
N TRP A 171 -13.81 -1.95 -0.75
CA TRP A 171 -13.61 -2.76 0.46
C TRP A 171 -13.32 -1.89 1.68
N ALA A 172 -12.42 -0.91 1.57
CA ALA A 172 -12.02 -0.09 2.70
C ALA A 172 -13.20 0.74 3.26
N ILE A 173 -14.07 1.24 2.39
CA ILE A 173 -15.30 1.94 2.76
C ILE A 173 -16.27 0.99 3.46
N GLN A 174 -16.45 -0.23 2.94
CA GLN A 174 -17.32 -1.25 3.55
C GLN A 174 -16.85 -1.64 4.96
N GLU A 175 -15.53 -1.76 5.16
CA GLU A 175 -14.90 -2.01 6.45
C GLU A 175 -14.79 -0.76 7.34
N LYS A 176 -15.36 0.38 6.89
CA LYS A 176 -15.44 1.65 7.63
C LYS A 176 -14.09 2.31 7.92
N PHE A 177 -13.05 1.99 7.15
CA PHE A 177 -11.83 2.79 7.14
C PHE A 177 -12.11 4.18 6.56
N ARG A 178 -11.33 5.16 6.98
CA ARG A 178 -11.51 6.57 6.56
C ARG A 178 -10.32 7.10 5.76
N VAL A 179 -9.21 6.36 5.74
CA VAL A 179 -7.94 6.76 5.12
C VAL A 179 -7.26 5.56 4.48
#